data_AF-A0A4R4BMH4-F1
#
_entry.id   AF-A0A4R4BMH4-F1
#
_cell.length_a   1.000
_cell.length_b   1.000
_cell.length_c   1.000
_cell.angle_alpha   90.00
_cell.angle_beta   90.00
_cell.angle_gamma   90.00
#
_symmetry.space_group_name_H-M   'P 1'
#
loop_
_entity.id
_entity.type
_entity.pdbx_description
1 polymer ?
#
loop_
_entity_poly.entity_id
_entity_poly.type
_entity_poly.pdbx_seq_one_letter_code
_entity_poly.pdbx_strand_id
1 'polypeptide(L)'
;MNTCTIRCLKPVCGTSGSIIYQVGDGGADHAYWGPPELQTGTRPSYAGKNISCVLANEAAVFALSHITGIGGGDINTAKALYALAENAKSDADYTAANGFYNSWSGFYDELVWAAIWIYLADTNANKTYLQKAETYFANLNASDYKWTQCWDDKKYGAILKLAQITGKKVYVEWVERYLDWWMKGGGITYTPGGLPYLDSWGVLRYASATAFLAKIWADYPAVGTAAKKTTYKNFANSVINYILGNNPANMSLKFHREFIFVYGNLFNQPPNKGFVVFGEGDGLLPEESVHISDALFLLVPPGGFQLELLLFLPQAVNLVGHVVVVGPGGGPLQKLLLQFCQPFIDVGKGLICS
;
A
#
# COMPACT_ATOMS: atom_id res chain seq x y z
N MET A 1 21.68 -12.17 18.50
CA MET A 1 20.87 -11.66 17.37
C MET A 1 19.49 -12.27 17.52
N ASN A 2 18.51 -11.51 17.99
CA ASN A 2 17.15 -12.01 18.15
C ASN A 2 16.47 -11.97 16.78
N THR A 3 16.27 -13.14 16.17
CA THR A 3 15.46 -13.30 14.96
C THR A 3 14.02 -12.93 15.31
N CYS A 4 13.57 -11.76 14.85
CA CYS A 4 12.16 -11.40 14.91
C CYS A 4 11.39 -12.42 14.04
N THR A 5 10.76 -13.40 14.66
CA THR A 5 9.99 -14.42 13.92
C THR A 5 8.70 -13.78 13.44
N ILE A 6 8.51 -13.69 12.13
CA ILE A 6 7.29 -13.09 11.56
C ILE A 6 6.12 -14.04 11.79
N ARG A 7 5.14 -13.55 12.57
CA ARG A 7 4.16 -14.40 13.29
C ARG A 7 3.18 -15.12 12.36
N CYS A 8 2.78 -14.52 11.25
CA CYS A 8 1.82 -15.11 10.30
C CYS A 8 2.43 -16.22 9.43
N LEU A 9 3.76 -16.32 9.39
CA LEU A 9 4.48 -17.36 8.63
C LEU A 9 4.73 -18.64 9.43
N LYS A 10 4.23 -18.70 10.67
CA LYS A 10 4.29 -19.94 11.43
C LYS A 10 3.27 -20.92 10.86
N PRO A 11 3.68 -22.17 10.52
CA PRO A 11 2.74 -23.23 10.24
C PRO A 11 1.74 -23.35 11.39
N VAL A 12 0.45 -23.48 11.07
CA VAL A 12 -0.55 -23.80 12.08
C VAL A 12 -0.29 -25.22 12.59
N CYS A 13 -0.32 -25.40 13.91
CA CYS A 13 -0.07 -26.70 14.55
C CYS A 13 -1.03 -27.76 13.99
N GLY A 14 -0.50 -28.90 13.54
CA GLY A 14 -1.30 -29.99 12.96
C GLY A 14 -1.65 -29.83 11.47
N THR A 15 -1.35 -28.70 10.83
CA THR A 15 -1.55 -28.51 9.38
C THR A 15 -0.22 -28.25 8.69
N SER A 16 0.45 -29.33 8.26
CA SER A 16 1.69 -29.21 7.49
C SER A 16 1.43 -28.37 6.23
N GLY A 17 2.07 -27.20 6.13
CA GLY A 17 2.11 -26.35 4.92
C GLY A 17 1.05 -25.26 4.76
N SER A 18 0.12 -25.06 5.71
CA SER A 18 -0.85 -23.95 5.64
C SER A 18 -0.32 -22.66 6.29
N ILE A 19 -0.62 -21.50 5.71
CA ILE A 19 -0.19 -20.17 6.19
C ILE A 19 -1.41 -19.36 6.63
N ILE A 20 -1.29 -18.66 7.75
CA ILE A 20 -2.33 -17.77 8.28
C ILE A 20 -2.41 -16.52 7.40
N TYR A 21 -3.59 -16.21 6.86
CA TYR A 21 -3.81 -15.04 6.01
C TYR A 21 -4.80 -14.04 6.60
N GLN A 22 -5.56 -14.40 7.63
CA GLN A 22 -6.53 -13.50 8.26
C GLN A 22 -6.71 -13.81 9.75
N VAL A 23 -6.92 -12.76 10.55
CA VAL A 23 -7.29 -12.84 11.97
C VAL A 23 -8.49 -11.95 12.25
N GLY A 24 -9.61 -12.57 12.59
CA GLY A 24 -10.91 -11.91 12.77
C GLY A 24 -11.91 -12.34 11.70
N ASP A 25 -13.16 -12.51 12.12
CA ASP A 25 -14.31 -12.66 11.23
C ASP A 25 -14.84 -11.28 10.85
N GLY A 26 -15.03 -11.01 9.56
CA GLY A 26 -15.43 -9.67 9.09
C GLY A 26 -16.80 -9.23 9.58
N GLY A 27 -17.75 -10.16 9.72
CA GLY A 27 -19.10 -9.85 10.21
C GLY A 27 -19.08 -9.49 11.70
N ALA A 28 -18.40 -10.29 12.51
CA ALA A 28 -18.26 -10.03 13.94
C ALA A 28 -17.45 -8.77 14.25
N ASP A 29 -16.38 -8.50 13.48
CA ASP A 29 -15.56 -7.31 13.64
C ASP A 29 -16.36 -6.04 13.32
N HIS A 30 -17.06 -6.01 12.18
CA HIS A 30 -17.85 -4.85 11.75
C HIS A 30 -19.13 -4.63 12.57
N ALA A 31 -19.60 -5.64 13.31
CA ALA A 31 -20.74 -5.51 14.22
C ALA A 31 -20.38 -4.79 15.54
N TYR A 32 -19.08 -4.60 15.83
CA TYR A 32 -18.62 -3.90 17.02
C TYR A 32 -18.18 -2.47 16.69
N TRP A 33 -18.74 -1.50 17.42
CA TRP A 33 -18.36 -0.08 17.31
C TRP A 33 -17.76 0.42 18.63
N GLY A 34 -16.43 0.41 18.71
CA GLY A 34 -15.71 0.88 19.88
C GLY A 34 -14.19 0.80 19.68
N PRO A 35 -13.40 1.19 20.69
CA PRO A 35 -11.96 1.07 20.63
C PRO A 35 -11.54 -0.40 20.55
N PRO A 36 -10.52 -0.75 19.75
CA PRO A 36 -10.08 -2.13 19.56
C PRO A 36 -9.56 -2.77 20.86
N GLU A 37 -9.02 -1.99 21.79
CA GLU A 37 -8.53 -2.46 23.10
C GLU A 37 -9.65 -3.02 23.99
N LEU A 38 -10.90 -2.61 23.73
CA LEU A 38 -12.08 -3.05 24.47
C LEU A 38 -12.93 -4.06 23.68
N GLN A 39 -12.52 -4.41 22.46
CA GLN A 39 -13.23 -5.43 21.70
C GLN A 39 -13.11 -6.77 22.42
N THR A 40 -14.27 -7.31 22.82
CA THR A 40 -14.36 -8.62 23.47
C THR A 40 -14.82 -9.68 22.47
N GLY A 41 -14.60 -10.96 22.80
CA GLY A 41 -14.96 -12.08 21.94
C GLY A 41 -13.76 -12.75 21.26
N THR A 42 -14.03 -13.83 20.54
CA THR A 42 -13.00 -14.61 19.85
C THR A 42 -12.65 -13.95 18.51
N ARG A 43 -11.35 -13.90 18.20
CA ARG A 43 -10.83 -13.47 16.88
C ARG A 43 -10.22 -14.68 16.17
N PRO A 44 -10.98 -15.42 15.35
CA PRO A 44 -10.50 -16.63 14.70
C PRO A 44 -9.34 -16.33 13.75
N SER A 45 -8.41 -17.29 13.61
CA SER A 45 -7.35 -17.23 12.60
C SER A 45 -7.71 -18.16 11.45
N TYR A 46 -7.60 -17.67 10.22
CA TYR A 46 -7.86 -18.43 9.00
C TYR A 46 -6.54 -18.70 8.28
N ALA A 47 -6.37 -19.94 7.84
CA ALA A 47 -5.17 -20.40 7.15
C ALA A 47 -5.54 -21.21 5.91
N GLY A 48 -4.67 -21.19 4.90
CA GLY A 48 -4.88 -21.92 3.65
C GLY A 48 -3.56 -22.32 2.99
N LYS A 49 -3.66 -23.18 1.96
CA LYS A 49 -2.52 -23.56 1.10
C LYS A 49 -2.72 -23.04 -0.32
N ASN A 50 -3.94 -23.15 -0.81
CA ASN A 50 -4.38 -22.62 -2.11
C ASN A 50 -4.83 -21.17 -1.93
N ILE A 51 -3.86 -20.31 -1.65
CA ILE A 51 -4.03 -18.87 -1.37
C ILE A 51 -2.94 -18.07 -2.12
N SER A 52 -2.75 -18.38 -3.40
CA SER A 52 -1.68 -17.85 -4.25
C SER A 52 -1.59 -16.33 -4.26
N CYS A 53 -2.71 -15.60 -4.35
CA CYS A 53 -2.70 -14.13 -4.41
C CYS A 53 -2.03 -13.54 -3.15
N VAL A 54 -2.50 -13.90 -1.95
CA VAL A 54 -1.94 -13.38 -0.70
C VAL A 54 -0.51 -13.87 -0.44
N LEU A 55 -0.18 -15.12 -0.77
CA LEU A 55 1.18 -15.63 -0.62
C LEU A 55 2.18 -14.90 -1.52
N ALA A 56 1.80 -14.64 -2.78
CA ALA A 56 2.65 -13.90 -3.70
C ALA A 56 2.73 -12.41 -3.31
N ASN A 57 1.64 -11.79 -2.85
CA ASN A 57 1.68 -10.44 -2.30
C ASN A 57 2.65 -10.34 -1.11
N GLU A 58 2.58 -11.27 -0.15
CA GLU A 58 3.53 -11.33 0.97
C GLU A 58 4.97 -11.54 0.49
N ALA A 59 5.20 -12.43 -0.48
CA ALA A 59 6.52 -12.60 -1.08
C ALA A 59 7.10 -11.28 -1.63
N ALA A 60 6.26 -10.46 -2.29
CA ALA A 60 6.65 -9.14 -2.78
C ALA A 60 7.00 -8.18 -1.62
N VAL A 61 6.20 -8.15 -0.56
CA VAL A 61 6.43 -7.33 0.64
C VAL A 61 7.76 -7.67 1.29
N PHE A 62 8.07 -8.97 1.45
CA PHE A 62 9.34 -9.41 2.00
C PHE A 62 10.54 -9.01 1.14
N ALA A 63 10.43 -9.14 -0.18
CA ALA A 63 11.48 -8.72 -1.10
C ALA A 63 11.69 -7.20 -1.08
N LEU A 64 10.62 -6.41 -1.07
CA LEU A 64 10.65 -4.95 -0.94
C LEU A 64 11.25 -4.50 0.40
N SER A 65 10.83 -5.14 1.49
CA SER A 65 11.35 -4.90 2.84
C SER A 65 12.84 -5.21 2.92
N HIS A 66 13.31 -6.24 2.19
CA HIS A 66 14.72 -6.58 2.08
C HIS A 66 15.51 -5.51 1.32
N ILE A 67 14.99 -5.04 0.18
CA ILE A 67 15.61 -3.97 -0.64
C ILE A 67 15.71 -2.66 0.16
N THR A 68 14.67 -2.30 0.89
CA THR A 68 14.57 -1.02 1.60
C THR A 68 15.22 -1.04 2.98
N GLY A 69 15.43 -2.22 3.58
CA GLY A 69 15.89 -2.38 4.96
C GLY A 69 14.81 -2.04 6.00
N ILE A 70 13.56 -1.83 5.59
CA ILE A 70 12.42 -1.50 6.46
C ILE A 70 11.65 -2.78 6.77
N GLY A 71 11.12 -2.92 7.99
CA GLY A 71 10.19 -4.00 8.34
C GLY A 71 10.80 -5.40 8.48
N GLY A 72 12.12 -5.55 8.36
CA GLY A 72 12.81 -6.83 8.59
C GLY A 72 12.64 -7.85 7.45
N GLY A 73 12.67 -7.39 6.19
CA GLY A 73 12.53 -8.27 5.04
C GLY A 73 13.65 -9.31 4.91
N ASP A 74 13.26 -10.51 4.51
CA ASP A 74 14.15 -11.65 4.25
C ASP A 74 13.87 -12.21 2.85
N ILE A 75 14.90 -12.18 2.00
CA ILE A 75 14.82 -12.67 0.63
C ILE A 75 14.57 -14.19 0.57
N ASN A 76 15.04 -14.97 1.56
CA ASN A 76 14.79 -16.40 1.58
C ASN A 76 13.32 -16.70 1.86
N THR A 77 12.73 -15.97 2.81
CA THR A 77 11.30 -16.01 3.09
C THR A 77 10.47 -15.57 1.87
N ALA A 78 10.86 -14.49 1.18
CA ALA A 78 10.20 -14.08 -0.06
C ALA A 78 10.18 -15.21 -1.10
N LYS A 79 11.33 -15.86 -1.33
CA LYS A 79 11.47 -16.98 -2.26
C LYS A 79 10.63 -18.20 -1.85
N ALA A 80 10.55 -18.49 -0.55
CA ALA A 80 9.75 -19.59 -0.02
C ALA A 80 8.24 -19.34 -0.22
N LEU A 81 7.76 -18.14 0.09
CA LEU A 81 6.36 -17.76 -0.10
C LEU A 81 5.96 -17.76 -1.57
N TYR A 82 6.85 -17.23 -2.43
CA TYR A 82 6.67 -17.28 -3.86
C TYR A 82 6.53 -18.72 -4.37
N ALA A 83 7.40 -19.63 -3.90
CA ALA A 83 7.33 -21.03 -4.30
C ALA A 83 6.02 -21.69 -3.85
N LEU A 84 5.50 -21.36 -2.67
CA LEU A 84 4.19 -21.85 -2.23
C LEU A 84 3.07 -21.35 -3.15
N ALA A 85 3.05 -20.04 -3.45
CA ALA A 85 2.07 -19.44 -4.35
C ALA A 85 2.13 -20.04 -5.77
N GLU A 86 3.34 -20.21 -6.30
CA GLU A 86 3.58 -20.73 -7.64
C GLU A 86 3.30 -22.23 -7.75
N ASN A 87 3.43 -22.99 -6.67
CA ASN A 87 3.07 -24.41 -6.65
C ASN A 87 1.55 -24.59 -6.57
N ALA A 88 0.85 -23.74 -5.80
CA ALA A 88 -0.59 -23.83 -5.63
C ALA A 88 -1.37 -23.37 -6.88
N LYS A 89 -0.99 -22.21 -7.46
CA LYS A 89 -1.71 -21.51 -8.56
C LYS A 89 -3.24 -21.57 -8.40
N SER A 90 -3.71 -21.23 -7.20
CA SER A 90 -5.12 -21.31 -6.84
C SER A 90 -5.38 -20.46 -5.60
N ASP A 91 -6.57 -19.86 -5.55
CA ASP A 91 -7.10 -19.12 -4.40
C ASP A 91 -8.31 -19.83 -3.76
N ALA A 92 -8.48 -21.13 -4.01
CA ALA A 92 -9.64 -21.91 -3.54
C ALA A 92 -9.82 -21.91 -2.01
N ASP A 93 -8.73 -21.72 -1.24
CA ASP A 93 -8.78 -21.66 0.22
C ASP A 93 -8.92 -20.22 0.75
N TYR A 94 -8.82 -19.19 -0.11
CA TYR A 94 -8.88 -17.78 0.25
C TYR A 94 -10.34 -17.31 0.35
N THR A 95 -11.04 -17.80 1.38
CA THR A 95 -12.50 -17.64 1.51
C THR A 95 -12.94 -16.77 2.67
N ALA A 96 -12.13 -16.63 3.72
CA ALA A 96 -12.50 -15.85 4.92
C ALA A 96 -12.58 -14.33 4.65
N ALA A 97 -11.98 -13.87 3.54
CA ALA A 97 -12.03 -12.48 3.09
C ALA A 97 -13.19 -12.21 2.13
N ASN A 98 -14.02 -13.21 1.80
CA ASN A 98 -15.06 -13.08 0.79
C ASN A 98 -16.07 -11.98 1.16
N GLY A 99 -16.43 -11.16 0.17
CA GLY A 99 -17.28 -9.97 0.35
C GLY A 99 -16.56 -8.73 0.90
N PHE A 100 -15.30 -8.86 1.33
CA PHE A 100 -14.47 -7.75 1.81
C PHE A 100 -13.29 -7.51 0.87
N TYR A 101 -12.41 -8.50 0.75
CA TYR A 101 -11.21 -8.50 -0.09
C TYR A 101 -11.16 -9.79 -0.92
N ASN A 102 -12.17 -10.03 -1.77
CA ASN A 102 -12.09 -11.16 -2.70
C ASN A 102 -10.91 -10.95 -3.67
N SER A 103 -10.27 -12.04 -4.10
CA SER A 103 -9.39 -11.99 -5.28
C SER A 103 -10.27 -11.97 -6.54
N TRP A 104 -10.41 -10.80 -7.16
CA TRP A 104 -11.20 -10.58 -8.38
C TRP A 104 -10.34 -10.67 -9.65
N SER A 105 -9.11 -10.16 -9.58
CA SER A 105 -8.10 -10.22 -10.65
C SER A 105 -7.50 -11.62 -10.84
N GLY A 106 -7.55 -12.47 -9.81
CA GLY A 106 -6.83 -13.73 -9.70
C GLY A 106 -5.53 -13.58 -8.90
N PHE A 107 -4.53 -14.40 -9.24
CA PHE A 107 -3.24 -14.44 -8.54
C PHE A 107 -2.02 -14.23 -9.46
N TYR A 108 -2.24 -14.15 -10.77
CA TYR A 108 -1.13 -14.09 -11.72
C TYR A 108 -0.41 -12.74 -11.70
N ASP A 109 -1.13 -11.65 -11.44
CA ASP A 109 -0.53 -10.34 -11.27
C ASP A 109 0.30 -10.25 -9.99
N GLU A 110 -0.10 -10.89 -8.89
CA GLU A 110 0.76 -11.03 -7.71
C GLU A 110 1.99 -11.89 -7.99
N LEU A 111 1.87 -12.99 -8.74
CA LEU A 111 3.03 -13.79 -9.14
C LEU A 111 4.01 -12.98 -10.00
N VAL A 112 3.53 -12.15 -10.93
CA VAL A 112 4.40 -11.28 -11.73
C VAL A 112 5.03 -10.22 -10.82
N TRP A 113 4.24 -9.57 -9.96
CA TRP A 113 4.69 -8.54 -9.03
C TRP A 113 5.78 -9.06 -8.08
N ALA A 114 5.56 -10.19 -7.43
CA ALA A 114 6.48 -10.80 -6.51
C ALA A 114 7.78 -11.24 -7.19
N ALA A 115 7.68 -11.84 -8.38
CA ALA A 115 8.85 -12.26 -9.14
C ALA A 115 9.75 -11.07 -9.51
N ILE A 116 9.17 -9.93 -9.89
CA ILE A 116 9.92 -8.70 -10.16
C ILE A 116 10.68 -8.24 -8.91
N TRP A 117 10.02 -8.18 -7.75
CA TRP A 117 10.68 -7.70 -6.53
C TRP A 117 11.73 -8.66 -6.00
N ILE A 118 11.49 -9.98 -6.10
CA ILE A 118 12.51 -10.98 -5.77
C ILE A 118 13.71 -10.86 -6.71
N TYR A 119 13.49 -10.65 -8.01
CA TYR A 119 14.57 -10.40 -8.96
C TYR A 119 15.41 -9.17 -8.58
N LEU A 120 14.76 -8.07 -8.19
CA LEU A 120 15.44 -6.84 -7.78
C LEU A 120 16.15 -6.97 -6.43
N ALA A 121 15.64 -7.83 -5.54
CA ALA A 121 16.23 -8.10 -4.23
C ALA A 121 17.39 -9.11 -4.28
N ASP A 122 17.45 -9.96 -5.31
CA ASP A 122 18.46 -11.00 -5.44
C ASP A 122 19.77 -10.45 -6.02
N THR A 123 20.76 -10.26 -5.15
CA THR A 123 22.10 -9.76 -5.50
C THR A 123 22.92 -10.72 -6.38
N ASN A 124 22.48 -11.98 -6.55
CA ASN A 124 23.17 -12.96 -7.38
C ASN A 124 22.80 -12.87 -8.88
N ALA A 125 22.04 -11.84 -9.27
CA ALA A 125 21.57 -11.64 -10.64
C ALA A 125 20.78 -12.85 -11.20
N ASN A 126 20.02 -13.54 -10.35
CA ASN A 126 19.22 -14.68 -10.75
C ASN A 126 18.07 -14.25 -11.68
N LYS A 127 18.30 -14.39 -12.98
CA LYS A 127 17.33 -14.03 -14.03
C LYS A 127 16.09 -14.92 -14.05
N THR A 128 16.06 -16.03 -13.30
CA THR A 128 14.92 -16.95 -13.26
C THR A 128 13.64 -16.22 -12.86
N TYR A 129 13.69 -15.33 -11.88
CA TYR A 129 12.49 -14.60 -11.44
C TYR A 129 12.02 -13.57 -12.48
N LEU A 130 12.94 -12.87 -13.15
CA LEU A 130 12.56 -12.01 -14.27
C LEU A 130 11.90 -12.84 -15.39
N GLN A 131 12.47 -13.98 -15.76
CA GLN A 131 11.90 -14.88 -16.77
C GLN A 131 10.51 -15.39 -16.38
N LYS A 132 10.29 -15.72 -15.10
CA LYS A 132 8.97 -16.07 -14.57
C LYS A 132 7.98 -14.92 -14.71
N ALA A 133 8.38 -13.70 -14.34
CA ALA A 133 7.54 -12.51 -14.49
C ALA A 133 7.13 -12.28 -15.97
N GLU A 134 8.08 -12.43 -16.90
CA GLU A 134 7.79 -12.30 -18.34
C GLU A 134 6.92 -13.45 -18.87
N THR A 135 7.06 -14.65 -18.31
CA THR A 135 6.23 -15.81 -18.70
C THR A 135 4.79 -15.60 -18.23
N TYR A 136 4.59 -15.23 -16.97
CA TYR A 136 3.26 -15.02 -16.40
C TYR A 136 2.59 -13.73 -16.88
N PHE A 137 3.32 -12.80 -17.49
CA PHE A 137 2.73 -11.66 -18.20
C PHE A 137 1.66 -12.08 -19.20
N ALA A 138 1.82 -13.22 -19.88
CA ALA A 138 0.83 -13.74 -20.83
C ALA A 138 -0.51 -14.13 -20.18
N ASN A 139 -0.54 -14.32 -18.85
CA ASN A 139 -1.76 -14.60 -18.09
C ASN A 139 -2.42 -13.33 -17.56
N LEU A 140 -1.73 -12.19 -17.61
CA LEU A 140 -2.34 -10.90 -17.34
C LEU A 140 -3.21 -10.57 -18.55
N ASN A 141 -4.49 -10.30 -18.34
CA ASN A 141 -5.39 -9.85 -19.40
C ASN A 141 -4.94 -8.46 -19.90
N ALA A 142 -3.87 -8.41 -20.71
CA ALA A 142 -3.19 -7.18 -21.11
C ALA A 142 -4.07 -6.30 -22.02
N SER A 143 -5.20 -6.81 -22.52
CA SER A 143 -6.19 -5.99 -23.21
C SER A 143 -6.98 -5.09 -22.26
N ASP A 144 -7.07 -5.45 -20.99
CA ASP A 144 -7.72 -4.70 -19.94
C ASP A 144 -6.72 -3.81 -19.20
N TYR A 145 -6.73 -2.52 -19.56
CA TYR A 145 -5.92 -1.46 -18.95
C TYR A 145 -6.78 -0.38 -18.30
N LYS A 146 -8.10 -0.59 -18.19
CA LYS A 146 -9.09 0.41 -17.78
C LYS A 146 -9.42 0.34 -16.29
N TRP A 147 -8.42 0.03 -15.46
CA TRP A 147 -8.48 0.04 -14.00
C TRP A 147 -7.23 0.74 -13.45
N THR A 148 -6.79 0.41 -12.23
CA THR A 148 -5.53 0.92 -11.67
C THR A 148 -4.90 -0.06 -10.68
N GLN A 149 -3.65 0.23 -10.33
CA GLN A 149 -2.93 -0.42 -9.24
C GLN A 149 -3.76 -0.38 -7.95
N CYS A 150 -4.03 -1.54 -7.39
CA CYS A 150 -4.73 -1.62 -6.10
C CYS A 150 -4.33 -2.86 -5.30
N TRP A 151 -5.07 -3.11 -4.22
CA TRP A 151 -4.86 -4.29 -3.38
C TRP A 151 -5.22 -5.59 -4.09
N ASP A 152 -6.08 -5.53 -5.12
CA ASP A 152 -6.52 -6.68 -5.90
C ASP A 152 -5.72 -6.87 -7.20
N ASP A 153 -5.38 -5.80 -7.92
CA ASP A 153 -4.70 -5.90 -9.22
C ASP A 153 -3.39 -5.10 -9.26
N LYS A 154 -2.27 -5.81 -9.45
CA LYS A 154 -0.90 -5.30 -9.41
C LYS A 154 -0.28 -5.24 -10.79
N LYS A 155 -1.02 -5.63 -11.84
CA LYS A 155 -0.49 -5.69 -13.22
C LYS A 155 0.06 -4.34 -13.67
N TYR A 156 -0.56 -3.24 -13.24
CA TYR A 156 -0.18 -1.88 -13.58
C TYR A 156 1.25 -1.55 -13.15
N GLY A 157 1.56 -1.70 -11.87
CA GLY A 157 2.90 -1.49 -11.33
C GLY A 157 3.89 -2.54 -11.83
N ALA A 158 3.45 -3.79 -11.98
CA ALA A 158 4.28 -4.88 -12.46
C ALA A 158 4.75 -4.65 -13.90
N ILE A 159 3.85 -4.33 -14.82
CA ILE A 159 4.18 -4.06 -16.23
C ILE A 159 5.02 -2.79 -16.36
N LEU A 160 4.73 -1.76 -15.55
CA LEU A 160 5.60 -0.57 -15.45
C LEU A 160 7.02 -0.96 -15.08
N LYS A 161 7.19 -1.82 -14.06
CA LYS A 161 8.51 -2.22 -13.60
C LYS A 161 9.22 -3.13 -14.62
N LEU A 162 8.51 -4.02 -15.31
CA LEU A 162 9.04 -4.79 -16.43
C LEU A 162 9.51 -3.88 -17.58
N ALA A 163 8.77 -2.82 -17.88
CA ALA A 163 9.17 -1.84 -18.88
C ALA A 163 10.48 -1.12 -18.48
N GLN A 164 10.61 -0.73 -17.21
CA GLN A 164 11.85 -0.13 -16.70
C GLN A 164 13.05 -1.10 -16.75
N ILE A 165 12.84 -2.37 -16.38
CA ILE A 165 13.92 -3.37 -16.31
C ILE A 165 14.38 -3.78 -17.72
N THR A 166 13.44 -3.99 -18.64
CA THR A 166 13.73 -4.68 -19.91
C THR A 166 13.76 -3.75 -21.11
N GLY A 167 13.12 -2.59 -21.04
CA GLY A 167 12.92 -1.70 -22.18
C GLY A 167 12.08 -2.28 -23.32
N LYS A 168 11.44 -3.45 -23.13
CA LYS A 168 10.66 -4.09 -24.20
C LYS A 168 9.45 -3.24 -24.57
N LYS A 169 9.31 -3.02 -25.88
CA LYS A 169 8.27 -2.17 -26.48
C LYS A 169 6.86 -2.54 -26.03
N VAL A 170 6.54 -3.83 -25.91
CA VAL A 170 5.23 -4.31 -25.46
C VAL A 170 4.83 -3.76 -24.08
N TYR A 171 5.76 -3.70 -23.13
CA TYR A 171 5.46 -3.18 -21.78
C TYR A 171 5.39 -1.65 -21.79
N VAL A 172 6.30 -0.99 -22.52
CA VAL A 172 6.33 0.47 -22.66
C VAL A 172 5.02 0.99 -23.26
N GLU A 173 4.57 0.40 -24.37
CA GLU A 173 3.32 0.78 -25.03
C GLU A 173 2.10 0.47 -24.16
N TRP A 174 2.13 -0.62 -23.40
CA TRP A 174 1.04 -0.97 -22.49
C TRP A 174 0.91 0.07 -21.36
N VAL A 175 2.02 0.44 -20.72
CA VAL A 175 2.03 1.44 -19.63
C VAL A 175 1.52 2.78 -20.13
N GLU A 176 1.95 3.21 -21.33
CA GLU A 176 1.46 4.46 -21.89
C GLU A 176 -0.01 4.40 -22.27
N ARG A 177 -0.50 3.28 -22.81
CA ARG A 177 -1.94 3.13 -23.10
C ARG A 177 -2.78 3.22 -21.82
N TYR A 178 -2.32 2.57 -20.75
CA TYR A 178 -2.92 2.67 -19.42
C TYR A 178 -2.94 4.12 -18.93
N LEU A 179 -1.79 4.80 -18.91
CA LEU A 179 -1.71 6.18 -18.42
C LEU A 179 -2.49 7.17 -19.31
N ASP A 180 -2.42 7.03 -20.63
CA ASP A 180 -3.17 7.83 -21.59
C ASP A 180 -4.68 7.74 -21.33
N TRP A 181 -5.21 6.55 -21.02
CA TRP A 181 -6.63 6.37 -20.67
C TRP A 181 -7.03 7.17 -19.43
N TRP A 182 -6.14 7.31 -18.45
CA TRP A 182 -6.34 8.10 -17.24
C TRP A 182 -6.29 9.62 -17.47
N MET A 183 -5.78 10.08 -18.62
CA MET A 183 -5.71 11.51 -18.92
C MET A 183 -7.09 12.08 -19.25
N LYS A 184 -7.26 13.40 -19.05
CA LYS A 184 -8.48 14.11 -19.46
C LYS A 184 -8.67 13.97 -20.97
N GLY A 185 -9.80 13.40 -21.38
CA GLY A 185 -10.11 13.09 -22.78
C GLY A 185 -9.54 11.76 -23.31
N GLY A 186 -8.83 10.99 -22.47
CA GLY A 186 -8.28 9.68 -22.85
C GLY A 186 -9.30 8.54 -22.79
N GLY A 187 -10.06 8.47 -21.70
CA GLY A 187 -11.19 7.55 -21.61
C GLY A 187 -11.79 7.34 -20.22
N ILE A 188 -11.09 7.73 -19.15
CA ILE A 188 -11.69 7.77 -17.81
C ILE A 188 -12.61 8.99 -17.66
N THR A 189 -13.67 8.85 -16.86
CA THR A 189 -14.55 9.95 -16.47
C THR A 189 -13.84 10.90 -15.52
N TYR A 190 -14.08 12.21 -15.68
CA TYR A 190 -13.62 13.23 -14.75
C TYR A 190 -14.82 13.89 -14.08
N THR A 191 -14.71 14.18 -12.78
CA THR A 191 -15.70 15.02 -12.10
C THR A 191 -15.65 16.45 -12.65
N PRO A 192 -16.71 17.26 -12.46
CA PRO A 192 -16.68 18.68 -12.84
C PRO A 192 -15.52 19.45 -12.18
N GLY A 193 -15.08 19.02 -10.99
CA GLY A 193 -13.95 19.59 -10.27
C GLY A 193 -12.57 19.15 -10.78
N GLY A 194 -12.48 18.24 -11.76
CA GLY A 194 -11.22 17.83 -12.37
C GLY A 194 -10.54 16.61 -11.73
N LEU A 195 -11.23 15.84 -10.90
CA LEU A 195 -10.72 14.58 -10.35
C LEU A 195 -11.08 13.41 -11.29
N PRO A 196 -10.15 12.51 -11.67
CA PRO A 196 -10.49 11.27 -12.36
C PRO A 196 -11.34 10.36 -11.45
N TYR A 197 -12.43 9.83 -12.00
CA TYR A 197 -13.42 9.03 -11.28
C TYR A 197 -13.49 7.63 -11.89
N LEU A 198 -12.88 6.66 -11.20
CA LEU A 198 -12.83 5.26 -11.63
C LEU A 198 -14.05 4.48 -11.15
N ASP A 199 -14.33 4.58 -9.86
CA ASP A 199 -15.37 3.84 -9.16
C ASP A 199 -15.87 4.66 -7.97
N SER A 200 -17.10 4.37 -7.53
CA SER A 200 -17.69 4.98 -6.34
C SER A 200 -16.94 4.68 -5.04
N TRP A 201 -16.29 3.51 -4.93
CA TRP A 201 -15.54 3.10 -3.76
C TRP A 201 -14.10 3.59 -3.83
N GLY A 202 -13.71 4.44 -2.86
CA GLY A 202 -12.32 4.87 -2.73
C GLY A 202 -11.79 5.63 -3.95
N VAL A 203 -12.59 6.58 -4.46
CA VAL A 203 -12.25 7.46 -5.60
C VAL A 203 -10.82 8.02 -5.48
N LEU A 204 -10.50 8.61 -4.33
CA LEU A 204 -9.18 9.22 -4.08
C LEU A 204 -8.05 8.19 -4.03
N ARG A 205 -8.32 6.98 -3.51
CA ARG A 205 -7.36 5.87 -3.46
C ARG A 205 -6.97 5.42 -4.87
N TYR A 206 -7.94 5.30 -5.77
CA TYR A 206 -7.65 4.88 -7.14
C TYR A 206 -6.94 5.99 -7.93
N ALA A 207 -7.39 7.23 -7.79
CA ALA A 207 -6.75 8.37 -8.43
C ALA A 207 -5.28 8.53 -7.95
N SER A 208 -5.03 8.43 -6.64
CA SER A 208 -3.69 8.59 -6.08
C SER A 208 -2.75 7.45 -6.46
N ALA A 209 -3.24 6.21 -6.55
CA ALA A 209 -2.46 5.07 -7.03
C ALA A 209 -1.99 5.26 -8.48
N THR A 210 -2.88 5.72 -9.38
CA THR A 210 -2.49 6.07 -10.75
C THR A 210 -1.52 7.25 -10.77
N ALA A 211 -1.77 8.28 -9.96
CA ALA A 211 -0.89 9.45 -9.87
C ALA A 211 0.54 9.05 -9.47
N PHE A 212 0.69 8.13 -8.52
CA PHE A 212 1.98 7.58 -8.13
C PHE A 212 2.70 6.88 -9.29
N LEU A 213 2.02 5.98 -10.00
CA LEU A 213 2.60 5.29 -11.16
C LEU A 213 2.93 6.26 -12.31
N ALA A 214 2.06 7.25 -12.56
CA ALA A 214 2.28 8.29 -13.56
C ALA A 214 3.55 9.11 -13.25
N LYS A 215 3.76 9.47 -11.98
CA LYS A 215 4.97 10.18 -11.54
C LYS A 215 6.23 9.33 -11.73
N ILE A 216 6.20 8.06 -11.29
CA ILE A 216 7.34 7.14 -11.48
C ILE A 216 7.68 7.01 -12.97
N TRP A 217 6.68 6.85 -13.83
CA TRP A 217 6.90 6.72 -15.28
C TRP A 217 7.45 8.01 -15.89
N ALA A 218 6.90 9.16 -15.50
CA ALA A 218 7.34 10.47 -15.99
C ALA A 218 8.79 10.79 -15.62
N ASP A 219 9.23 10.43 -14.41
CA ASP A 219 10.59 10.71 -13.96
C ASP A 219 11.62 9.72 -14.52
N TYR A 220 11.20 8.54 -14.99
CA TYR A 220 12.12 7.50 -15.45
C TYR A 220 12.65 7.84 -16.85
N PRO A 221 13.94 8.16 -17.05
CA PRO A 221 14.42 8.74 -18.31
C PRO A 221 14.63 7.71 -19.42
N ALA A 222 14.93 6.45 -19.08
CA ALA A 222 15.46 5.48 -20.05
C ALA A 222 14.44 4.93 -21.05
N VAL A 223 13.14 4.94 -20.72
CA VAL A 223 12.06 4.48 -21.61
C VAL A 223 10.88 5.46 -21.60
N GLY A 224 9.92 5.22 -22.50
CA GLY A 224 8.71 6.04 -22.65
C GLY A 224 8.89 7.24 -23.58
N THR A 225 7.78 7.70 -24.13
CA THR A 225 7.63 8.83 -25.04
C THR A 225 7.87 10.14 -24.29
N ALA A 226 8.97 10.82 -24.62
CA ALA A 226 9.40 12.05 -23.97
C ALA A 226 8.29 13.13 -23.90
N ALA A 227 7.53 13.29 -25.00
CA ALA A 227 6.44 14.27 -25.08
C ALA A 227 5.30 14.02 -24.09
N LYS A 228 5.09 12.78 -23.62
CA LYS A 228 4.01 12.43 -22.69
C LYS A 228 4.39 12.59 -21.22
N LYS A 229 5.69 12.59 -20.89
CA LYS A 229 6.18 12.62 -19.50
C LYS A 229 5.68 13.85 -18.73
N THR A 230 5.71 15.02 -19.37
CA THR A 230 5.17 16.26 -18.76
C THR A 230 3.67 16.14 -18.47
N THR A 231 2.90 15.55 -19.38
CA THR A 231 1.45 15.31 -19.20
C THR A 231 1.19 14.42 -17.98
N TYR A 232 1.91 13.29 -17.87
CA TYR A 232 1.77 12.37 -16.75
C TYR A 232 2.20 12.99 -15.41
N LYS A 233 3.28 13.78 -15.40
CA LYS A 233 3.71 14.53 -14.21
C LYS A 233 2.66 15.56 -13.78
N ASN A 234 2.08 16.30 -14.73
CA ASN A 234 1.03 17.28 -14.45
C ASN A 234 -0.24 16.62 -13.91
N PHE A 235 -0.64 15.48 -14.48
CA PHE A 235 -1.74 14.67 -13.96
C PHE A 235 -1.48 14.21 -12.51
N ALA A 236 -0.29 13.67 -12.23
CA ALA A 236 0.04 13.22 -10.89
C ALA A 236 -0.06 14.37 -9.88
N ASN A 237 0.51 15.53 -10.24
CA ASN A 237 0.43 16.73 -9.42
C ASN A 237 -1.01 17.22 -9.24
N SER A 238 -1.85 17.19 -10.28
CA SER A 238 -3.23 17.66 -10.18
C SER A 238 -4.06 16.79 -9.23
N VAL A 239 -3.88 15.46 -9.26
CA VAL A 239 -4.56 14.55 -8.34
C VAL A 239 -4.15 14.82 -6.89
N ILE A 240 -2.85 14.90 -6.61
CA ILE A 240 -2.37 15.14 -5.24
C ILE A 240 -2.81 16.53 -4.75
N ASN A 241 -2.69 17.56 -5.59
CA ASN A 241 -3.17 18.89 -5.23
C ASN A 241 -4.68 18.92 -4.98
N TYR A 242 -5.48 18.16 -5.74
CA TYR A 242 -6.92 18.02 -5.49
C TYR A 242 -7.20 17.45 -4.10
N ILE A 243 -6.49 16.39 -3.70
CA ILE A 243 -6.59 15.78 -2.35
C ILE A 243 -6.20 16.78 -1.26
N LEU A 244 -5.15 17.57 -1.50
CA LEU A 244 -4.62 18.54 -0.53
C LEU A 244 -5.43 19.84 -0.43
N GLY A 245 -6.40 20.07 -1.32
CA GLY A 245 -7.34 21.17 -1.20
C GLY A 245 -7.52 22.05 -2.43
N ASN A 246 -6.84 21.77 -3.54
CA ASN A 246 -7.12 22.40 -4.83
C ASN A 246 -8.30 21.72 -5.52
N ASN A 247 -9.48 21.86 -4.91
CA ASN A 247 -10.75 21.32 -5.38
C ASN A 247 -11.86 22.36 -5.19
N PRO A 248 -13.06 22.19 -5.76
CA PRO A 248 -14.13 23.19 -5.67
C PRO A 248 -14.54 23.58 -4.24
N ALA A 249 -14.36 22.68 -3.26
CA ALA A 249 -14.62 22.96 -1.85
C ALA A 249 -13.48 23.71 -1.15
N ASN A 250 -12.31 23.82 -1.78
CA ASN A 250 -11.09 24.40 -1.23
C ASN A 250 -10.67 23.77 0.12
N MET A 251 -10.90 22.47 0.28
CA MET A 251 -10.67 21.73 1.52
C MET A 251 -9.83 20.49 1.27
N SER A 252 -8.92 20.17 2.19
CA SER A 252 -8.24 18.87 2.14
C SER A 252 -9.27 17.75 2.33
N LEU A 253 -9.26 16.78 1.41
CA LEU A 253 -10.10 15.60 1.48
C LEU A 253 -9.35 14.54 2.29
N LYS A 254 -9.69 14.40 3.57
CA LYS A 254 -9.07 13.41 4.45
C LYS A 254 -9.52 11.99 4.05
N PHE A 255 -8.59 11.05 4.11
CA PHE A 255 -8.91 9.62 4.09
C PHE A 255 -9.56 9.26 5.44
N HIS A 256 -10.63 8.46 5.42
CA HIS A 256 -11.18 7.90 6.65
C HIS A 256 -10.05 7.20 7.45
N ARG A 257 -9.89 7.58 8.72
CA ARG A 257 -8.94 7.01 9.71
C ARG A 257 -7.44 7.23 9.48
N GLU A 258 -7.01 7.96 8.45
CA GLU A 258 -5.58 8.23 8.21
C GLU A 258 -5.27 9.73 8.31
N PHE A 259 -4.38 10.08 9.25
CA PHE A 259 -3.84 11.42 9.38
C PHE A 259 -3.00 11.76 8.16
N ILE A 260 -3.47 12.65 7.31
CA ILE A 260 -2.58 13.34 6.35
C ILE A 260 -1.77 14.35 7.16
N PHE A 261 -0.48 14.10 7.35
CA PHE A 261 0.45 15.15 7.75
C PHE A 261 0.56 16.14 6.59
N VAL A 262 -0.11 17.29 6.72
CA VAL A 262 0.04 18.39 5.78
C VAL A 262 1.35 19.09 6.08
N TYR A 263 2.32 19.03 5.16
CA TYR A 263 3.47 19.92 5.16
C TYR A 263 3.03 21.26 4.52
N GLY A 264 2.87 22.29 5.34
CA GLY A 264 2.44 23.63 4.89
C GLY A 264 2.11 24.56 6.06
N ASN A 265 2.19 25.87 5.81
CA ASN A 265 1.98 26.90 6.83
C ASN A 265 0.52 26.91 7.32
N LEU A 266 0.26 26.23 8.44
CA LEU A 266 -1.04 26.17 9.14
C LEU A 266 -1.55 27.54 9.60
N PHE A 267 -0.69 28.58 9.66
CA PHE A 267 -1.02 29.89 10.21
C PHE A 267 -1.36 30.96 9.17
N ASN A 268 -1.33 30.65 7.87
CA ASN A 268 -1.63 31.61 6.80
C ASN A 268 -2.85 31.20 5.96
N GLN A 269 -3.88 30.66 6.60
CA GLN A 269 -5.19 30.49 5.96
C GLN A 269 -5.91 31.85 5.93
N PRO A 270 -6.48 32.27 4.78
CA PRO A 270 -7.34 33.46 4.76
C PRO A 270 -8.52 33.28 5.73
N PRO A 271 -8.96 34.35 6.42
CA PRO A 271 -9.83 34.28 7.60
C PRO A 271 -11.25 33.68 7.40
N ASN A 272 -11.61 33.28 6.18
CA ASN A 272 -12.97 32.87 5.83
C ASN A 272 -13.13 31.36 5.59
N LYS A 273 -12.22 30.51 6.09
CA LYS A 273 -12.41 29.05 6.10
C LYS A 273 -12.62 28.56 7.52
N GLY A 274 -13.90 28.43 7.90
CA GLY A 274 -14.30 27.76 9.13
C GLY A 274 -13.83 26.30 9.10
N PHE A 275 -13.35 25.81 10.24
CA PHE A 275 -13.21 24.38 10.48
C PHE A 275 -14.61 23.76 10.41
N VAL A 276 -14.85 22.93 9.41
CA VAL A 276 -16.06 22.14 9.35
C VAL A 276 -15.66 20.69 9.62
N VAL A 277 -15.96 20.24 10.83
CA VAL A 277 -15.82 18.85 11.26
C VAL A 277 -17.12 18.16 10.88
N PHE A 278 -17.07 17.25 9.92
CA PHE A 278 -18.12 16.26 9.70
C PHE A 278 -17.57 14.89 10.10
N GLY A 279 -18.16 14.30 11.14
CA GLY A 279 -18.14 12.86 11.40
C GLY A 279 -19.54 12.34 11.10
N GLU A 280 -19.66 11.36 10.21
CA GLU A 280 -20.97 10.85 9.80
C GLU A 280 -21.37 9.62 10.62
N GLY A 281 -22.62 9.68 11.12
CA GLY A 281 -23.40 8.61 11.71
C GLY A 281 -24.84 9.11 11.92
N ASP A 282 -25.83 8.30 11.56
CA ASP A 282 -27.28 8.59 11.70
C ASP A 282 -27.77 8.54 13.16
N GLY A 283 -27.15 9.33 14.04
CA GLY A 283 -27.51 9.45 15.44
C GLY A 283 -26.93 10.71 16.06
N LEU A 284 -27.69 11.34 16.97
CA LEU A 284 -27.24 12.50 17.74
C LEU A 284 -26.00 12.12 18.56
N LEU A 285 -24.83 12.56 18.12
CA LEU A 285 -23.59 12.53 18.90
C LEU A 285 -23.63 13.62 19.99
N PRO A 286 -22.98 13.42 21.16
CA PRO A 286 -22.69 14.52 22.08
C PRO A 286 -21.77 15.55 21.41
N GLU A 287 -21.93 16.84 21.76
CA GLU A 287 -21.28 18.02 21.15
C GLU A 287 -19.74 18.00 21.14
N GLU A 288 -19.10 17.07 21.86
CA GLU A 288 -17.65 16.97 21.97
C GLU A 288 -17.18 15.53 21.67
N SER A 289 -16.78 15.27 20.43
CA SER A 289 -16.01 14.07 20.10
C SER A 289 -14.55 14.28 20.53
N VAL A 290 -14.15 13.64 21.63
CA VAL A 290 -12.80 13.71 22.19
C VAL A 290 -11.84 12.78 21.43
N HIS A 291 -11.42 13.20 20.25
CA HIS A 291 -10.19 12.69 19.62
C HIS A 291 -9.37 13.85 19.05
N ILE A 292 -8.85 14.68 19.97
CA ILE A 292 -7.57 15.35 19.78
C ILE A 292 -6.61 14.64 20.74
N SER A 293 -6.16 13.44 20.39
CA SER A 293 -5.10 12.78 21.16
C SER A 293 -3.78 13.42 20.77
N ASP A 294 -3.17 14.16 21.70
CA ASP A 294 -1.78 14.60 21.73
C ASP A 294 -1.20 15.05 20.38
N ALA A 295 -1.63 16.22 19.92
CA ALA A 295 -0.97 16.92 18.82
C ALA A 295 0.47 17.27 19.23
N LEU A 296 1.45 16.46 18.82
CA LEU A 296 2.85 16.88 18.80
C LEU A 296 3.01 17.98 17.74
N PHE A 297 2.94 19.24 18.17
CA PHE A 297 3.25 20.39 17.33
C PHE A 297 4.77 20.44 17.08
N LEU A 298 5.21 19.87 15.96
CA LEU A 298 6.56 20.12 15.43
C LEU A 298 6.54 21.48 14.69
N LEU A 299 6.82 22.54 15.44
CA LEU A 299 7.08 23.88 14.89
C LEU A 299 8.43 23.86 14.16
N VAL A 300 8.41 23.84 12.82
CA VAL A 300 9.60 24.07 12.00
C VAL A 300 9.56 25.51 11.48
N PRO A 301 10.59 26.34 11.72
CA PRO A 301 10.63 27.71 11.23
C PRO A 301 10.58 27.79 9.70
N PRO A 302 10.05 28.87 9.10
CA PRO A 302 10.03 29.05 7.65
C PRO A 302 11.46 29.09 7.09
N GLY A 303 11.78 28.22 6.13
CA GLY A 303 13.03 28.27 5.35
C GLY A 303 13.97 27.06 5.48
N GLY A 304 13.63 26.02 6.25
CA GLY A 304 14.46 24.82 6.39
C GLY A 304 13.93 23.63 5.58
N PHE A 305 14.71 23.22 4.57
CA PHE A 305 14.60 22.01 3.73
C PHE A 305 13.72 22.06 2.46
N GLN A 306 14.41 22.12 1.32
CA GLN A 306 13.95 21.52 0.06
C GLN A 306 14.30 20.02 0.10
N LEU A 307 13.31 19.13 -0.02
CA LEU A 307 13.46 17.77 -0.54
C LEU A 307 12.09 17.09 -0.70
N GLU A 308 11.89 16.50 -1.87
CA GLU A 308 10.69 15.80 -2.34
C GLU A 308 10.70 14.34 -1.86
N LEU A 309 9.77 13.94 -0.98
CA LEU A 309 9.32 12.54 -0.87
C LEU A 309 7.96 12.46 -0.16
N LEU A 310 6.97 11.84 -0.82
CA LEU A 310 5.67 11.53 -0.23
C LEU A 310 5.62 10.01 0.02
N LEU A 311 5.51 9.59 1.28
CA LEU A 311 5.41 8.19 1.66
C LEU A 311 3.93 7.77 1.62
N PHE A 312 3.56 6.84 0.73
CA PHE A 312 2.28 6.14 0.79
C PHE A 312 2.50 4.79 1.47
N LEU A 313 1.81 4.55 2.59
CA LEU A 313 1.63 3.21 3.14
C LEU A 313 0.31 2.66 2.59
N PRO A 314 0.32 1.69 1.65
CA PRO A 314 -0.88 0.92 1.37
C PRO A 314 -1.20 0.06 2.59
N GLN A 315 -2.47 0.06 2.98
CA GLN A 315 -3.06 -0.70 4.09
C GLN A 315 -2.32 -2.01 4.40
N ALA A 316 -1.60 -2.03 5.52
CA ALA A 316 -1.21 -3.25 6.21
C ALA A 316 -1.86 -3.22 7.59
N VAL A 317 -2.70 -4.21 7.83
CA VAL A 317 -3.32 -4.50 9.12
C VAL A 317 -2.20 -4.78 10.13
N ASN A 318 -2.25 -4.09 11.27
CA ASN A 318 -1.32 -4.11 12.41
C ASN A 318 0.10 -3.59 12.13
N LEU A 319 0.52 -2.54 12.86
CA LEU A 319 1.68 -2.62 13.76
C LEU A 319 1.85 -1.34 14.58
N VAL A 320 2.18 -1.58 15.86
CA VAL A 320 2.90 -0.74 16.81
C VAL A 320 3.70 0.39 16.14
N GLY A 321 3.38 1.63 16.49
CA GLY A 321 4.03 2.83 15.95
C GLY A 321 5.52 2.86 16.26
N HIS A 322 6.34 2.82 15.21
CA HIS A 322 7.72 3.27 15.25
C HIS A 322 7.84 4.52 14.37
N VAL A 323 8.12 5.67 14.98
CA VAL A 323 8.44 6.92 14.27
C VAL A 323 9.93 6.89 13.93
N VAL A 324 10.25 7.00 12.63
CA VAL A 324 11.64 7.12 12.15
C VAL A 324 11.83 8.53 11.61
N VAL A 325 12.75 9.28 12.19
CA VAL A 325 13.20 10.58 11.70
C VAL A 325 14.60 10.41 11.10
N VAL A 326 14.77 10.71 9.82
CA VAL A 326 16.07 10.68 9.12
C VAL A 326 16.44 12.11 8.71
N GLY A 327 17.63 12.58 9.12
CA GLY A 327 18.23 13.83 8.64
C GLY A 327 19.53 13.55 7.87
N PRO A 328 19.89 14.32 6.82
CA PRO A 328 21.11 14.09 6.06
C PRO A 328 22.30 14.82 6.70
N GLY A 329 23.36 14.08 6.99
CA GLY A 329 24.65 14.60 7.41
C GLY A 329 25.54 13.46 7.88
N GLY A 330 26.65 13.20 7.18
CA GLY A 330 27.55 12.07 7.40
C GLY A 330 28.31 12.11 8.74
N GLY A 331 27.60 11.87 9.83
CA GLY A 331 28.14 11.57 11.17
C GLY A 331 27.45 10.33 11.75
N PRO A 332 28.02 9.70 12.79
CA PRO A 332 27.52 8.43 13.31
C PRO A 332 26.07 8.53 13.80
N LEU A 333 25.26 7.52 13.43
CA LEU A 333 23.87 7.31 13.84
C LEU A 333 23.66 7.60 15.34
N GLN A 334 23.05 8.73 15.69
CA GLN A 334 22.45 8.89 17.01
C GLN A 334 21.03 8.33 16.96
N LYS A 335 20.86 7.11 17.48
CA LYS A 335 19.55 6.57 17.85
C LYS A 335 18.98 7.45 18.96
N LEU A 336 17.94 8.22 18.68
CA LEU A 336 17.09 8.76 19.74
C LEU A 336 16.19 7.62 20.23
N LEU A 337 16.60 6.95 21.30
CA LEU A 337 15.79 5.93 21.97
C LEU A 337 14.82 6.65 22.92
N LEU A 338 13.58 6.89 22.47
CA LEU A 338 12.51 7.24 23.40
C LEU A 338 12.09 5.95 24.12
N GLN A 339 12.63 5.74 25.32
CA GLN A 339 12.18 4.71 26.24
C GLN A 339 10.80 5.09 26.80
N PHE A 340 9.73 4.55 26.21
CA PHE A 340 8.47 4.39 26.91
C PHE A 340 7.91 2.99 26.68
N CYS A 341 7.60 2.33 27.80
CA CYS A 341 6.86 1.06 27.97
C CYS A 341 7.60 -0.27 27.71
N GLN A 342 8.61 -0.55 28.53
CA GLN A 342 9.19 -1.90 28.73
C GLN A 342 8.33 -2.92 29.56
N PRO A 343 7.14 -2.65 30.15
CA PRO A 343 6.37 -3.72 30.84
C PRO A 343 5.25 -4.43 30.06
N PHE A 344 4.98 -4.14 28.78
CA PHE A 344 3.87 -4.80 28.06
C PHE A 344 4.25 -6.11 27.34
N ILE A 345 5.50 -6.56 27.49
CA ILE A 345 5.95 -7.89 27.11
C ILE A 345 5.87 -8.79 28.35
N ASP A 346 4.68 -9.09 28.86
CA ASP A 346 4.46 -10.26 29.74
C ASP A 346 2.99 -10.68 29.95
N VAL A 347 1.99 -10.03 29.34
CA VAL A 347 0.57 -10.46 29.44
C VAL A 347 0.10 -11.24 28.20
N GLY A 348 0.93 -12.20 27.76
CA GLY A 348 0.59 -13.09 26.65
C GLY A 348 1.31 -14.44 26.73
N LYS A 349 1.69 -14.88 27.93
CA LYS A 349 2.44 -16.13 28.19
C LYS A 349 1.57 -17.35 28.47
N GLY A 350 0.30 -17.34 28.12
CA GLY A 350 -0.57 -18.50 28.36
C GLY A 350 -1.60 -18.68 27.25
N LEU A 351 -1.18 -19.27 26.12
CA LEU A 351 -1.97 -20.10 25.20
C LEU A 351 -1.12 -20.42 23.95
N ILE A 352 0.00 -21.11 24.17
CA ILE A 352 0.72 -21.87 23.15
C ILE A 352 1.10 -23.16 23.88
N CYS A 353 0.50 -24.28 23.49
CA CYS A 353 0.63 -25.54 24.22
C CYS A 353 2.08 -26.03 24.31
N SER A 354 2.37 -26.62 25.46
CA SER A 354 3.39 -27.63 25.75
C SER A 354 3.60 -28.65 24.64
#